data_AF-G5NCW3-F1
#
_entry.id   AF-G5NCW3-F1
#
_cell.length_a   1.000
_cell.length_b   1.000
_cell.length_c   1.000
_cell.angle_alpha   90.00
_cell.angle_beta   90.00
_cell.angle_gamma   90.00
#
_symmetry.space_group_name_H-M   'P 1'
#
loop_
_entity.id
_entity.type
_entity.pdbx_description
1 polymer ?
#
loop_
_entity_poly.entity_id
_entity_poly.type
_entity_poly.pdbx_seq_one_letter_code
_entity_poly.pdbx_strand_id
1 'polypeptide(L)'
;VIIAAIPKDALVMDSTQMKLGTTRFLNGSWRVSVDVKDPITGKPPSLRYQIQNNKGIARVVHGDNVVCRAEIFSGLHQTGELMIKSRGNARCTDGSRYPMPEITCKAGVNDVATCTARYGDHAAIPLTFKKIGA
;
A
#
# COMPACT_ATOMS: atom_id res chain seq x y z
N VAL A 1 2.18 -26.86 16.64
CA VAL A 1 2.27 -25.53 15.99
C VAL A 1 1.07 -25.39 15.08
N ILE A 2 0.15 -24.47 15.38
CA ILE A 2 -0.97 -24.19 14.48
C ILE A 2 -0.38 -23.38 13.33
N ILE A 3 -0.15 -24.03 12.18
CA ILE A 3 0.26 -23.33 10.97
C ILE A 3 -1.01 -22.62 10.47
N ALA A 4 -1.19 -21.36 10.86
CA ALA A 4 -2.22 -20.53 10.26
C ALA A 4 -1.93 -20.45 8.76
N ALA A 5 -2.87 -20.90 7.94
CA ALA A 5 -2.73 -20.84 6.49
C ALA A 5 -2.55 -19.38 6.05
N ILE A 6 -1.54 -19.13 5.21
CA ILE A 6 -1.32 -17.80 4.63
C ILE A 6 -2.53 -17.47 3.75
N PRO A 7 -3.20 -16.33 3.96
CA PRO A 7 -4.29 -15.92 3.09
C PRO A 7 -3.82 -15.83 1.64
N LYS A 8 -4.60 -16.37 0.70
CA LYS A 8 -4.23 -16.42 -0.74
C LYS A 8 -4.04 -15.03 -1.37
N ASP A 9 -4.61 -14.01 -0.75
CA ASP A 9 -4.58 -12.61 -1.17
C ASP A 9 -3.62 -11.75 -0.33
N ALA A 10 -2.84 -12.36 0.56
CA ALA A 10 -1.81 -11.65 1.31
C ALA A 10 -0.70 -11.15 0.36
N LEU A 11 -0.12 -10.00 0.68
CA LEU A 11 1.12 -9.57 0.06
C LEU A 11 2.27 -10.41 0.65
N VAL A 12 2.81 -11.31 -0.17
CA VAL A 12 3.98 -12.12 0.18
C VAL A 12 5.21 -11.53 -0.52
N MET A 13 6.19 -11.08 0.26
CA MET A 13 7.46 -10.55 -0.23
C MET A 13 8.37 -11.72 -0.57
N ASP A 14 8.18 -12.30 -1.76
CA ASP A 14 8.92 -13.48 -2.22
C ASP A 14 10.44 -13.33 -2.04
N SER A 15 11.03 -14.21 -1.23
CA SER A 15 12.43 -14.10 -0.80
C SER A 15 13.43 -14.23 -1.94
N THR A 16 13.13 -15.03 -2.96
CA THR A 16 13.96 -15.14 -4.18
C THR A 16 13.97 -13.81 -4.94
N GLN A 17 12.80 -13.22 -5.15
CA GLN A 17 12.69 -11.91 -5.80
C GLN A 17 13.36 -10.79 -5.02
N MET A 18 13.23 -10.78 -3.68
CA MET A 18 13.90 -9.81 -2.83
C MET A 18 15.42 -9.89 -2.97
N LYS A 19 16.00 -11.10 -2.95
CA LYS A 19 17.44 -11.33 -3.15
C LYS A 19 17.91 -10.85 -4.53
N LEU A 20 17.07 -10.97 -5.54
CA LEU A 20 17.34 -10.48 -6.90
C LEU A 20 17.09 -8.97 -7.08
N GLY A 21 16.68 -8.25 -6.03
CA GLY A 21 16.37 -6.82 -6.13
C GLY A 21 15.08 -6.52 -6.91
N THR A 22 14.18 -7.49 -7.05
CA THR A 22 12.94 -7.37 -7.84
C THR A 22 11.70 -7.39 -6.96
N THR A 23 10.61 -6.84 -7.49
CA THR A 23 9.35 -6.59 -6.77
C THR A 23 8.14 -7.12 -7.55
N ARG A 24 8.31 -8.16 -8.38
CA ARG A 24 7.19 -8.67 -9.22
C ARG A 24 6.02 -9.19 -8.38
N PHE A 25 6.25 -9.58 -7.13
CA PHE A 25 5.22 -9.92 -6.16
C PHE A 25 4.21 -8.78 -5.90
N LEU A 26 4.59 -7.51 -6.16
CA LEU A 26 3.68 -6.36 -6.09
C LEU A 26 2.78 -6.20 -7.31
N ASN A 27 3.07 -6.85 -8.44
CA ASN A 27 2.27 -6.67 -9.65
C ASN A 27 0.83 -7.13 -9.41
N GLY A 28 -0.11 -6.25 -9.75
CA GLY A 28 -1.55 -6.49 -9.64
C GLY A 28 -2.32 -5.36 -8.99
N SER A 29 -3.57 -5.65 -8.67
CA SER A 29 -4.47 -4.73 -7.96
C SER A 29 -4.56 -5.11 -6.49
N TRP A 30 -4.49 -4.10 -5.62
CA TRP A 30 -4.49 -4.25 -4.18
C TRP A 30 -5.52 -3.33 -3.55
N ARG A 31 -6.23 -3.84 -2.54
CA ARG A 31 -6.90 -3.02 -1.54
C ARG A 31 -5.92 -2.77 -0.41
N VAL A 32 -5.80 -1.52 0.00
CA VAL A 32 -4.95 -1.11 1.12
C VAL A 32 -5.85 -0.60 2.22
N SER A 33 -5.75 -1.22 3.40
CA SER A 33 -6.48 -0.82 4.59
C SER A 33 -5.48 -0.27 5.60
N VAL A 34 -5.62 1.00 5.96
CA VAL A 34 -4.82 1.63 7.03
C VAL A 34 -5.62 1.51 8.33
N ASP A 35 -4.97 1.16 9.43
CA ASP A 35 -5.61 1.01 10.74
C ASP A 35 -5.88 2.39 11.40
N VAL A 36 -6.62 3.23 10.68
CA VAL A 36 -7.00 4.59 11.09
C VAL A 36 -8.43 4.86 10.64
N LYS A 37 -9.21 5.48 11.53
CA LYS A 37 -10.48 6.12 11.17
C LYS A 37 -10.18 7.52 10.66
N ASP A 38 -10.65 7.85 9.47
CA ASP A 38 -10.60 9.22 8.96
C ASP A 38 -11.35 10.16 9.94
N PRO A 39 -10.74 11.28 10.37
CA PRO A 39 -11.31 12.13 11.41
C PRO A 39 -12.57 12.88 10.96
N ILE A 40 -12.81 13.00 9.65
CA ILE A 40 -13.97 13.71 9.08
C ILE A 40 -15.13 12.73 8.90
N THR A 41 -14.86 11.54 8.37
CA THR A 41 -15.90 10.57 8.00
C THR A 41 -16.10 9.45 9.02
N GLY A 42 -15.18 9.28 9.98
CA GLY A 42 -15.16 8.20 10.95
C GLY A 42 -14.91 6.80 10.35
N LYS A 43 -14.71 6.71 9.02
CA LYS A 43 -14.52 5.47 8.26
C LYS A 43 -13.10 5.40 7.72
N PRO A 44 -12.48 4.21 7.63
CA PRO A 44 -11.20 4.08 6.95
C PRO A 44 -11.35 4.48 5.46
N PRO A 45 -10.45 5.29 4.90
CA PRO A 45 -10.48 5.61 3.48
C PRO A 45 -10.35 4.33 2.63
N SER A 46 -11.05 4.27 1.50
CA SER A 46 -10.90 3.15 0.57
C SER A 46 -9.71 3.40 -0.36
N LEU A 47 -8.54 2.88 0.00
CA LEU A 47 -7.36 2.93 -0.88
C LEU A 47 -7.26 1.70 -1.77
N ARG A 48 -6.99 1.93 -3.06
CA ARG A 48 -6.68 0.90 -4.05
C ARG A 48 -5.46 1.26 -4.85
N TYR A 49 -4.58 0.27 -5.01
CA TYR A 49 -3.30 0.43 -5.67
C TYR A 49 -3.29 -0.53 -6.86
N GLN A 50 -2.98 -0.02 -8.05
CA GLN A 50 -2.70 -0.84 -9.23
C GLN A 50 -1.24 -0.65 -9.55
N ILE A 51 -0.45 -1.71 -9.43
CA ILE A 51 1.01 -1.64 -9.57
C ILE A 51 1.43 -2.62 -10.67
N GLN A 52 2.28 -2.14 -11.58
CA GLN A 52 2.92 -2.93 -12.60
C GLN A 52 4.34 -2.40 -12.79
N ASN A 53 5.34 -3.28 -12.65
CA ASN A 53 6.75 -2.96 -12.88
C ASN A 53 7.20 -1.68 -12.16
N ASN A 54 6.93 -1.63 -10.84
CA ASN A 54 7.30 -0.52 -9.95
C ASN A 54 6.61 0.83 -10.19
N LYS A 55 5.65 0.90 -11.10
CA LYS A 55 4.83 2.09 -11.34
C LYS A 55 3.37 1.75 -11.15
N GLY A 56 2.55 2.73 -10.80
CA GLY A 56 1.15 2.46 -10.57
C GLY A 56 0.30 3.69 -10.36
N ILE A 57 -0.98 3.43 -10.11
CA ILE A 57 -1.96 4.45 -9.71
C ILE A 57 -2.55 4.05 -8.36
N ALA A 58 -2.52 5.00 -7.41
CA ALA A 58 -3.32 4.93 -6.21
C ALA A 58 -4.64 5.67 -6.43
N ARG A 59 -5.74 5.04 -6.01
CA ARG A 59 -7.08 5.62 -5.96
C ARG A 59 -7.57 5.63 -4.52
N VAL A 60 -7.95 6.80 -4.03
CA VAL A 60 -8.57 7.00 -2.72
C VAL A 60 -10.01 7.42 -2.94
N VAL A 61 -10.93 6.87 -2.15
CA VAL A 61 -12.30 7.36 -2.05
C VAL A 61 -12.58 7.72 -0.59
N HIS A 62 -13.04 8.95 -0.37
CA HIS A 62 -13.41 9.48 0.94
C HIS A 62 -14.65 10.39 0.82
N GLY A 63 -15.27 10.71 1.97
CA GLY A 63 -16.41 11.62 2.07
C GLY A 63 -17.56 11.28 1.11
N ASP A 64 -18.15 12.31 0.50
CA ASP A 64 -19.25 12.28 -0.47
C ASP A 64 -18.84 11.71 -1.84
N ASN A 65 -18.23 10.52 -1.86
CA ASN A 65 -17.72 9.84 -3.06
C ASN A 65 -16.65 10.63 -3.85
N VAL A 66 -15.92 11.52 -3.18
CA VAL A 66 -14.78 12.21 -3.77
C VAL A 66 -13.70 11.17 -4.12
N VAL A 67 -13.26 11.19 -5.37
CA VAL A 67 -12.24 10.25 -5.88
C VAL A 67 -10.94 11.00 -6.10
N CYS A 68 -9.90 10.58 -5.40
CA CYS A 68 -8.56 11.13 -5.57
C CYS A 68 -7.63 10.13 -6.25
N ARG A 69 -6.76 10.60 -7.15
CA ARG A 69 -5.77 9.76 -7.85
C ARG A 69 -4.36 10.34 -7.77
N ALA A 70 -3.38 9.46 -7.59
CA ALA A 70 -1.95 9.78 -7.66
C ALA A 70 -1.19 8.70 -8.44
N GLU A 71 -0.16 9.12 -9.17
CA GLU A 71 0.89 8.20 -9.61
C GLU A 71 1.72 7.77 -8.41
N ILE A 72 2.03 6.48 -8.36
CA ILE A 72 2.84 5.86 -7.32
C ILE A 72 4.01 5.10 -7.93
N PHE A 73 5.08 5.00 -7.14
CA PHE A 73 6.30 4.31 -7.49
C PHE A 73 6.68 3.41 -6.32
N SER A 74 7.19 2.23 -6.63
CA SER A 74 7.72 1.31 -5.63
C SER A 74 9.17 0.95 -5.90
N GLY A 75 9.91 0.60 -4.84
CA GLY A 75 11.29 0.18 -4.94
C GLY A 75 11.72 -0.61 -3.73
N LEU A 76 12.66 -1.53 -3.94
CA LEU A 76 13.25 -2.33 -2.88
C LEU A 76 14.60 -1.72 -2.49
N HIS A 77 14.74 -1.35 -1.23
CA HIS A 77 16.02 -0.91 -0.68
C HIS A 77 16.95 -2.12 -0.46
N GLN A 78 18.26 -1.88 -0.42
CA GLN A 78 19.28 -2.94 -0.24
C GLN A 78 19.11 -3.72 1.08
N THR A 79 18.46 -3.12 2.08
CA THR A 79 18.15 -3.75 3.37
C THR A 79 16.94 -4.70 3.31
N GLY A 80 16.32 -4.88 2.13
CA GLY A 80 15.11 -5.67 1.95
C GLY A 80 13.82 -4.92 2.31
N GLU A 81 13.92 -3.62 2.58
CA GLU A 81 12.76 -2.77 2.85
C GLU A 81 12.10 -2.34 1.53
N LEU A 82 10.82 -2.68 1.36
CA LEU A 82 10.03 -2.22 0.23
C LEU A 82 9.43 -0.85 0.57
N MET A 83 9.59 0.11 -0.34
CA MET A 83 8.98 1.44 -0.23
C MET A 83 7.99 1.65 -1.38
N ILE A 84 6.86 2.29 -1.09
CA ILE A 84 5.90 2.79 -2.08
C ILE A 84 5.58 4.25 -1.75
N LYS A 85 5.80 5.15 -2.71
CA LYS A 85 5.55 6.59 -2.55
C LYS A 85 4.75 7.12 -3.73
N SER A 86 4.05 8.22 -3.49
CA SER A 86 3.50 9.04 -4.57
C SER A 86 4.48 10.17 -4.93
N ARG A 87 4.40 10.71 -6.15
CA ARG A 87 5.17 11.91 -6.53
C ARG A 87 4.68 13.18 -5.80
N GLY A 88 3.46 13.13 -5.27
CA GLY A 88 2.84 14.20 -4.51
C GLY A 88 1.39 13.85 -4.20
N ASN A 89 0.66 14.81 -3.63
CA ASN A 89 -0.73 14.61 -3.21
C ASN A 89 -1.62 14.15 -4.38
N ALA A 90 -2.57 13.28 -4.07
CA ALA A 90 -3.57 12.83 -5.03
C ALA A 90 -4.51 14.00 -5.38
N ARG A 91 -4.84 14.11 -6.67
CA ARG A 91 -5.80 15.11 -7.17
C ARG A 91 -7.21 14.54 -7.08
N CYS A 92 -8.13 15.31 -6.52
CA CYS A 92 -9.49 14.89 -6.25
C CYS A 92 -10.49 15.48 -7.26
N THR A 93 -11.63 14.81 -7.44
CA THR A 93 -12.70 15.23 -8.37
C THR A 93 -13.40 16.52 -7.97
N ASP A 94 -13.32 16.91 -6.70
CA ASP A 94 -13.85 18.18 -6.15
C ASP A 94 -12.83 19.34 -6.25
N GLY A 95 -11.69 19.12 -6.91
CA GLY A 95 -10.59 20.10 -7.03
C GLY A 95 -9.64 20.13 -5.84
N SER A 96 -9.94 19.43 -4.74
CA SER A 96 -9.07 19.34 -3.58
C SER A 96 -7.87 18.42 -3.82
N ARG A 97 -7.00 18.31 -2.80
CA ARG A 97 -5.85 17.42 -2.80
C ARG A 97 -5.84 16.54 -1.56
N TYR A 98 -5.56 15.25 -1.74
CA TYR A 98 -5.46 14.28 -0.66
C TYR A 98 -3.99 13.92 -0.40
N PRO A 99 -3.47 14.09 0.84
CA PRO A 99 -2.10 13.70 1.17
C PRO A 99 -1.97 12.18 1.07
N MET A 100 -0.97 11.71 0.32
CA MET A 100 -0.73 10.28 0.15
C MET A 100 0.36 9.81 1.13
N PRO A 101 0.21 8.65 1.79
CA PRO A 101 1.24 8.18 2.69
C PRO A 101 2.44 7.64 1.92
N GLU A 102 3.60 7.70 2.56
CA GLU A 102 4.70 6.79 2.28
C GLU A 102 4.39 5.44 2.92
N ILE A 103 4.48 4.37 2.13
CA ILE A 103 4.30 3.01 2.61
C ILE A 103 5.65 2.32 2.68
N THR A 104 5.91 1.68 3.80
CA THR A 104 7.09 0.85 4.03
C THR A 104 6.66 -0.55 4.41
N CYS A 105 7.24 -1.57 3.81
CA CYS A 105 6.98 -2.97 4.13
C CYS A 105 8.27 -3.77 4.35
N LYS A 106 8.22 -4.74 5.27
CA LYS A 106 9.27 -5.75 5.49
C LYS A 106 8.65 -7.14 5.48
N ALA A 107 9.44 -8.14 5.08
CA ALA A 107 9.04 -9.54 5.19
C ALA A 107 8.83 -9.91 6.67
N GLY A 108 7.65 -10.41 7.00
CA GLY A 108 7.28 -10.89 8.32
C GLY A 108 7.30 -12.42 8.40
N VAL A 109 6.41 -12.97 9.23
CA VAL A 109 6.25 -14.43 9.36
C VAL A 109 5.76 -15.01 8.03
N ASN A 110 6.43 -16.07 7.57
CA ASN A 110 6.17 -16.72 6.28
C ASN A 110 6.23 -15.75 5.07
N ASP A 111 7.13 -14.77 5.11
CA ASP A 111 7.31 -13.75 4.08
C ASP A 111 6.08 -12.84 3.85
N VAL A 112 5.05 -12.93 4.69
CA VAL A 112 3.90 -12.02 4.63
C VAL A 112 4.35 -10.62 5.02
N ALA A 113 4.02 -9.63 4.19
CA ALA A 113 4.46 -8.27 4.38
C ALA A 113 3.87 -7.64 5.65
N THR A 114 4.74 -7.13 6.51
CA THR A 114 4.37 -6.22 7.60
C THR A 114 4.59 -4.79 7.11
N CYS A 115 3.52 -4.03 6.97
CA CYS A 115 3.56 -2.71 6.35
C CYS A 115 3.07 -1.59 7.29
N THR A 116 3.63 -0.40 7.10
CA THR A 116 3.18 0.83 7.74
C THR A 116 2.98 1.95 6.72
N ALA A 117 2.06 2.87 7.02
CA ALA A 117 1.88 4.14 6.33
C ALA A 117 2.42 5.27 7.21
N ARG A 118 3.08 6.25 6.59
CA ARG A 118 3.50 7.50 7.22
C ARG A 118 3.02 8.67 6.38
N TYR A 119 2.33 9.61 7.00
CA TYR A 119 1.93 10.88 6.37
C TYR A 119 2.85 11.98 6.90
N GLY A 120 3.72 12.55 6.06
CA GLY A 120 4.69 13.57 6.52
C GLY A 120 5.49 13.10 7.75
N ASP A 121 5.53 13.95 8.78
CA ASP A 121 6.25 13.67 10.04
C ASP A 121 5.39 12.96 11.10
N HIS A 122 4.21 12.46 10.74
CA HIS A 122 3.35 11.73 11.66
C HIS A 122 3.91 10.33 12.00
N ALA A 123 3.42 9.76 13.11
CA ALA A 123 3.76 8.39 13.49
C ALA A 123 3.39 7.38 12.40
N ALA A 124 4.20 6.33 12.26
CA ALA A 124 3.92 5.25 11.33
C ALA A 124 2.73 4.41 11.83
N ILE A 125 1.82 4.08 10.92
CA ILE A 125 0.55 3.43 11.25
C ILE A 125 0.44 2.10 10.52
N PRO A 126 0.07 0.99 11.19
CA PRO A 126 -0.08 -0.30 10.51
C PRO A 126 -1.06 -0.23 9.35
N LEU A 127 -0.76 -0.98 8.30
CA LEU A 127 -1.67 -1.19 7.18
C LEU A 127 -1.56 -2.61 6.65
N THR A 128 -2.58 -3.02 5.90
CA THR A 128 -2.65 -4.33 5.26
C THR A 128 -2.90 -4.20 3.77
N PHE A 129 -2.16 -4.97 2.99
CA PHE A 129 -2.42 -5.19 1.57
C PHE A 129 -3.24 -6.47 1.38
N LYS A 130 -4.28 -6.37 0.55
CA LYS A 130 -5.11 -7.50 0.13
C LYS A 130 -5.24 -7.50 -1.39
N LYS A 131 -4.78 -8.55 -2.06
CA LYS A 131 -4.87 -8.68 -3.52
C LYS A 131 -6.34 -8.74 -3.94
N ILE A 132 -6.68 -8.06 -5.04
CA ILE A 132 -8.03 -8.03 -5.60
C ILE A 132 -7.99 -8.33 -7.11
N GLY A 133 -9.02 -9.03 -7.60
CA GLY A 133 -9.15 -9.34 -9.03
C GLY A 133 -8.12 -10.35 -9.53
N ALA A 134 -7.79 -11.35 -8.71
CA ALA A 134 -7.04 -12.54 -9.11
C ALA A 134 -7.97 -13.56 -9.77
#